data_AF-A0A955VZ18-F1
#
_entry.id   AF-A0A955VZ18-F1
#
_cell.length_a   1.000
_cell.length_b   1.000
_cell.length_c   1.000
_cell.angle_alpha   90.00
_cell.angle_beta   90.00
_cell.angle_gamma   90.00
#
_symmetry.space_group_name_H-M   'P 1'
#
loop_
_entity.id
_entity.type
_entity.pdbx_description
1 polymer ?
#
loop_
_entity_poly.entity_id
_entity_poly.type
_entity_poly.pdbx_seq_one_letter_code
_entity_poly.pdbx_strand_id
1 'polypeptide(L)'
;MYALVLFAKYVSVIVFTVGCVGAIVPGPLERRRRFGYIWASLGLGACWVLGFLLVYFTATSLLSGWILWSLVLSVVSLQAVLYVVGAEGRLGWVSRSLVIAPLLGTIALMVLQP
;
A
#
# COMPACT_ATOMS: atom_id res chain seq x y z
N MET A 1 -2.34 24.53 1.42
CA MET A 1 -1.74 23.42 2.19
C MET A 1 -2.40 22.08 1.89
N TYR A 2 -3.73 21.97 1.96
CA TYR A 2 -4.49 20.76 1.61
C TYR A 2 -4.07 20.09 0.29
N ALA A 3 -4.06 20.84 -0.83
CA ALA A 3 -3.74 20.29 -2.15
C ALA A 3 -2.33 19.65 -2.23
N LEU A 4 -1.35 20.22 -1.52
CA LEU A 4 0.01 19.70 -1.49
C LEU A 4 0.10 18.38 -0.71
N VAL A 5 -0.65 18.27 0.39
CA VAL A 5 -0.75 17.04 1.19
C VAL A 5 -1.47 15.95 0.41
N LEU A 6 -2.55 16.30 -0.30
CA LEU A 6 -3.26 15.39 -1.18
C LEU A 6 -2.37 14.89 -2.33
N PHE A 7 -1.64 15.79 -2.98
CA PHE A 7 -0.67 15.43 -4.02
C PHE A 7 0.40 14.47 -3.48
N ALA A 8 1.02 14.81 -2.34
CA ALA A 8 2.00 13.95 -1.69
C ALA A 8 1.40 12.58 -1.31
N LYS A 9 0.13 12.54 -0.90
CA LYS A 9 -0.57 11.29 -0.58
C LYS A 9 -0.69 10.42 -1.82
N TYR A 10 -1.07 10.98 -2.97
CA TYR A 10 -1.12 10.21 -4.21
C TYR A 10 0.25 9.73 -4.69
N VAL A 11 1.30 10.54 -4.56
CA VAL A 11 2.67 10.09 -4.82
C VAL A 11 3.02 8.89 -3.94
N SER A 12 2.64 8.94 -2.66
CA SER A 12 2.85 7.84 -1.71
C SER A 12 2.11 6.57 -2.11
N VAL A 13 0.85 6.69 -2.58
CA VAL A 13 0.05 5.56 -3.06
C VAL A 13 0.69 4.93 -4.29
N ILE A 14 1.24 5.74 -5.20
CA ILE A 14 1.98 5.25 -6.37
C ILE A 14 3.23 4.50 -5.92
N VAL A 15 4.01 5.04 -4.98
CA VAL A 15 5.21 4.38 -4.45
C VAL A 15 4.86 3.04 -3.79
N PHE A 16 3.80 3.01 -2.98
CA PHE A 16 3.30 1.76 -2.36
C PHE A 16 2.92 0.74 -3.44
N THR A 17 2.17 1.16 -4.45
CA THR A 17 1.71 0.32 -5.56
C THR A 17 2.89 -0.25 -6.34
N VAL A 18 3.87 0.59 -6.70
CA VAL A 18 5.09 0.16 -7.40
C VAL A 18 5.90 -0.82 -6.53
N GLY A 19 5.98 -0.57 -5.22
CA GLY A 19 6.57 -1.48 -4.25
C GLY A 19 5.91 -2.86 -4.26
N CYS A 20 4.58 -2.91 -4.14
CA CYS A 20 3.83 -4.17 -4.13
C CYS A 20 3.93 -4.93 -5.45
N VAL A 21 3.76 -4.24 -6.59
CA VAL A 21 3.85 -4.85 -7.92
C VAL A 21 5.28 -5.33 -8.18
N GLY A 22 6.28 -4.51 -7.92
CA GLY A 22 7.69 -4.87 -8.12
C GLY A 22 8.15 -6.04 -7.26
N ALA A 23 7.52 -6.26 -6.10
CA ALA A 23 7.81 -7.40 -5.23
C ALA A 23 7.27 -8.74 -5.77
N ILE A 24 6.26 -8.72 -6.64
CA ILE A 24 5.63 -9.92 -7.21
C ILE A 24 5.99 -10.19 -8.68
N VAL A 25 6.66 -9.23 -9.34
CA VAL A 25 7.22 -9.44 -10.68
C VAL A 25 8.34 -10.50 -10.60
N PRO A 26 8.30 -11.55 -11.45
CA PRO A 26 9.35 -12.56 -11.49
C PRO A 26 10.75 -11.95 -11.67
N GLY A 27 11.70 -12.44 -10.88
CA GLY A 27 13.08 -11.97 -10.90
C GLY A 27 13.85 -12.35 -9.63
N PRO A 28 15.11 -11.90 -9.52
CA PRO A 28 15.96 -12.21 -8.37
C PRO A 28 15.29 -11.84 -7.04
N LEU A 29 15.45 -12.68 -6.02
CA LEU A 29 14.85 -12.45 -4.70
C LEU A 29 15.33 -11.13 -4.09
N GLU A 30 16.61 -10.79 -4.26
CA GLU A 30 17.23 -9.51 -3.89
C GLU A 30 16.40 -8.30 -4.38
N ARG A 31 16.06 -8.28 -5.68
CA ARG A 31 15.28 -7.19 -6.29
C ARG A 31 13.89 -7.14 -5.65
N ARG A 32 13.20 -8.28 -5.54
CA ARG A 32 11.86 -8.36 -4.97
C ARG A 32 11.84 -7.87 -3.52
N ARG A 33 12.85 -8.23 -2.72
CA ARG A 33 13.04 -7.75 -1.34
C ARG A 33 13.20 -6.25 -1.25
N ARG A 34 13.97 -5.62 -2.16
CA ARG A 34 14.09 -4.15 -2.20
C ARG A 34 12.72 -3.50 -2.48
N PHE A 35 11.94 -4.05 -3.41
CA PHE A 35 10.58 -3.57 -3.66
C PHE A 35 9.64 -3.73 -2.46
N GLY A 36 9.67 -4.88 -1.78
CA GLY A 36 8.82 -5.13 -0.61
C GLY A 36 9.23 -4.33 0.63
N TYR A 37 10.48 -4.45 1.07
CA TYR A 37 10.93 -3.87 2.33
C TYR A 37 11.16 -2.36 2.26
N ILE A 38 11.64 -1.84 1.12
CA ILE A 38 11.93 -0.41 0.99
C ILE A 38 10.71 0.29 0.39
N TRP A 39 10.38 -0.01 -0.86
CA TRP A 39 9.41 0.78 -1.61
C TRP A 39 7.97 0.61 -1.11
N ALA A 40 7.51 -0.62 -0.89
CA ALA A 40 6.14 -0.86 -0.40
C ALA A 40 5.98 -0.31 1.03
N SER A 41 6.93 -0.59 1.92
CA SER A 41 6.84 -0.15 3.32
C SER A 41 6.92 1.38 3.45
N LEU A 42 7.84 2.04 2.73
CA LEU A 42 7.93 3.51 2.73
C LEU A 42 6.70 4.16 2.12
N GLY A 43 6.23 3.65 0.97
CA GLY A 43 5.02 4.15 0.34
C GLY A 43 3.81 4.05 1.26
N LEU A 44 3.62 2.89 1.91
CA LEU A 44 2.51 2.69 2.84
C LEU A 44 2.59 3.60 4.06
N GLY A 45 3.78 3.70 4.67
CA GLY A 45 4.00 4.58 5.82
C GLY A 45 3.65 6.03 5.48
N ALA A 46 4.14 6.52 4.33
CA ALA A 46 3.84 7.87 3.86
C ALA A 46 2.34 8.06 3.54
N CYS A 47 1.67 7.08 2.93
CA CYS A 47 0.22 7.11 2.70
C CYS A 47 -0.58 7.33 3.99
N TRP A 48 -0.24 6.62 5.06
CA TRP A 48 -0.94 6.71 6.34
C TRP A 48 -0.65 8.02 7.05
N VAL A 49 0.60 8.45 7.11
CA VAL A 49 0.97 9.74 7.71
C VAL A 49 0.23 10.90 7.03
N LEU A 50 0.24 10.93 5.70
CA LEU A 50 -0.45 11.97 4.93
C LEU A 50 -1.97 11.83 5.00
N GLY A 51 -2.49 10.60 5.10
CA GLY A 51 -3.90 10.34 5.32
C GLY A 51 -4.40 10.88 6.66
N PHE A 52 -3.66 10.65 7.75
CA PHE A 52 -3.99 11.23 9.06
C PHE A 52 -3.95 12.76 9.02
N LEU A 53 -3.00 13.33 8.29
CA LEU A 53 -2.93 14.77 8.11
C LEU A 53 -4.12 15.33 7.30
N LEU A 54 -4.61 14.61 6.28
CA LEU A 54 -5.83 15.00 5.57
C LEU A 54 -7.07 14.92 6.45
N VAL A 55 -7.18 13.87 7.27
CA VAL A 55 -8.27 13.73 8.24
C VAL A 55 -8.34 14.93 9.19
N TYR A 56 -7.18 15.41 9.65
CA TYR A 56 -7.10 16.63 10.45
C TYR A 56 -7.65 17.86 9.70
N PHE A 57 -7.34 18.02 8.41
CA PHE A 57 -7.85 19.15 7.61
C PHE A 57 -9.34 19.06 7.28
N THR A 58 -9.88 17.86 7.11
CA THR A 58 -11.28 17.64 6.70
C THR A 58 -12.22 17.35 7.86
N ALA A 59 -11.71 17.32 9.11
CA ALA A 59 -12.45 16.95 10.31
C ALA A 59 -13.22 15.62 10.17
N THR A 60 -12.67 14.69 9.39
CA THR A 60 -13.28 13.38 9.14
C THR A 60 -13.06 12.45 10.34
N SER A 61 -14.00 11.54 10.62
CA SER A 61 -13.76 10.52 11.65
C SER A 61 -12.73 9.50 11.18
N LEU A 62 -11.73 9.18 12.01
CA LEU A 62 -10.79 8.08 11.76
C LEU A 62 -11.46 6.71 11.73
N LEU A 63 -12.65 6.59 12.34
CA LEU A 63 -13.43 5.36 12.40
C LEU A 63 -14.38 5.20 11.21
N SER A 64 -14.30 6.10 10.23
CA SER A 64 -15.03 5.97 8.98
C SER A 64 -14.71 4.64 8.30
N GLY A 65 -15.75 3.96 7.81
CA GLY A 65 -15.63 2.60 7.26
C GLY A 65 -14.58 2.49 6.14
N TRP A 66 -14.47 3.47 5.24
CA TRP A 66 -13.48 3.44 4.16
C TRP A 66 -12.04 3.56 4.67
N ILE A 67 -11.80 4.26 5.78
CA ILE A 67 -10.47 4.36 6.41
C ILE A 67 -10.12 3.01 7.03
N LEU A 68 -11.05 2.42 7.79
CA LEU A 68 -10.84 1.12 8.41
C LEU A 68 -10.61 0.01 7.38
N TRP A 69 -11.40 -0.02 6.29
CA TRP A 69 -11.19 -0.97 5.21
C TRP A 69 -9.88 -0.73 4.46
N SER A 70 -9.50 0.54 4.22
CA SER A 70 -8.19 0.86 3.65
C SER A 70 -7.05 0.36 4.52
N LEU A 71 -7.19 0.44 5.85
CA LEU A 71 -6.20 -0.09 6.79
C LEU A 71 -6.06 -1.60 6.65
N VAL A 72 -7.18 -2.32 6.77
CA VAL A 72 -7.18 -3.78 6.66
C VAL A 72 -6.59 -4.24 5.33
N LEU A 73 -7.08 -3.69 4.21
CA LEU A 73 -6.62 -4.08 2.88
C LEU A 73 -5.14 -3.75 2.66
N SER A 74 -4.70 -2.56 3.05
CA SER A 74 -3.30 -2.17 2.86
C SER A 74 -2.34 -3.01 3.70
N VAL A 75 -2.72 -3.37 4.93
CA VAL A 75 -1.97 -4.29 5.79
C VAL A 75 -1.94 -5.69 5.19
N VAL A 76 -3.07 -6.23 4.74
CA VAL A 76 -3.12 -7.57 4.11
C VAL A 76 -2.22 -7.61 2.87
N SER A 77 -2.29 -6.59 2.01
CA SER A 77 -1.44 -6.50 0.82
C SER A 77 0.04 -6.45 1.19
N LEU A 78 0.44 -5.63 2.17
CA LEU A 78 1.83 -5.57 2.63
C LEU A 78 2.28 -6.90 3.25
N GLN A 79 1.47 -7.53 4.09
CA GLN A 79 1.82 -8.82 4.69
C GLN A 79 2.00 -9.91 3.63
N ALA A 80 1.16 -9.93 2.59
CA ALA A 80 1.32 -10.82 1.46
C ALA A 80 2.63 -10.54 0.69
N VAL A 81 2.99 -9.26 0.51
CA VAL A 81 4.29 -8.87 -0.07
C VAL A 81 5.45 -9.38 0.78
N LEU A 82 5.43 -9.13 2.09
CA LEU A 82 6.49 -9.55 3.01
C LEU A 82 6.63 -11.08 3.04
N TYR A 83 5.52 -11.81 3.00
CA TYR A 83 5.52 -13.27 2.87
C TYR A 83 6.23 -13.72 1.58
N VAL A 84 5.87 -13.15 0.43
CA VAL A 84 6.42 -13.49 -0.90
C VAL A 84 7.91 -13.22 -0.98
N VAL A 85 8.40 -12.09 -0.44
CA VAL A 85 9.82 -11.72 -0.51
C VAL A 85 10.67 -12.34 0.61
N GLY A 86 10.03 -13.01 1.58
CA GLY A 86 10.71 -13.67 2.68
C GLY A 86 11.61 -14.83 2.22
N ALA A 87 11.18 -15.62 1.24
CA ALA A 87 11.92 -16.77 0.74
C ALA A 87 11.63 -17.08 -0.74
N GLU A 88 12.53 -17.83 -1.38
CA GLU A 88 12.27 -18.41 -2.70
C GLU A 88 11.13 -19.45 -2.63
N GLY A 89 10.44 -19.67 -3.75
CA GLY A 89 9.30 -20.59 -3.82
C GLY A 89 7.97 -20.07 -3.25
N ARG A 90 7.94 -18.94 -2.54
CA ARG A 90 6.71 -18.34 -1.98
C ARG A 90 5.87 -17.53 -2.96
N LEU A 91 6.36 -17.34 -4.18
CA LEU A 91 5.65 -16.62 -5.24
C LEU A 91 4.77 -17.60 -6.04
N GLY A 92 3.52 -17.74 -5.63
CA GLY A 92 2.48 -18.50 -6.33
C GLY A 92 1.27 -17.66 -6.72
N TRP A 93 0.25 -18.29 -7.33
CA TRP A 93 -1.00 -17.61 -7.68
C TRP A 93 -1.76 -17.07 -6.47
N VAL A 94 -1.91 -17.87 -5.41
CA VAL A 94 -2.59 -17.43 -4.18
C VAL A 94 -1.92 -16.20 -3.59
N SER A 95 -0.58 -16.21 -3.48
CA SER A 95 0.15 -15.07 -2.92
C SER A 95 0.05 -13.82 -3.80
N ARG A 96 0.06 -13.96 -5.13
CA ARG A 96 -0.14 -12.80 -6.03
C ARG A 96 -1.54 -12.21 -5.90
N SER A 97 -2.57 -13.06 -5.81
CA SER A 97 -3.95 -12.60 -5.58
C SER A 97 -4.09 -11.88 -4.24
N LEU A 98 -3.46 -12.39 -3.19
CA LEU A 98 -3.42 -11.75 -1.86
C LEU A 98 -2.61 -10.45 -1.80
N VAL A 99 -1.76 -10.18 -2.79
CA VAL A 99 -1.13 -8.85 -2.95
C VAL A 99 -2.06 -7.93 -3.75
N ILE A 100 -2.51 -8.37 -4.92
CA ILE A 100 -3.18 -7.53 -5.91
C ILE A 100 -4.60 -7.16 -5.52
N ALA A 101 -5.43 -8.12 -5.10
CA ALA A 101 -6.83 -7.83 -4.77
C ALA A 101 -6.96 -6.79 -3.65
N PRO A 102 -6.28 -6.93 -2.50
CA PRO A 102 -6.35 -5.91 -1.46
C PRO A 102 -5.61 -4.61 -1.84
N LEU A 103 -4.56 -4.66 -2.68
CA LEU A 103 -3.92 -3.46 -3.20
C LEU A 103 -4.90 -2.62 -4.03
N LEU A 104 -5.63 -3.24 -4.95
CA LEU A 104 -6.61 -2.54 -5.78
C LEU A 104 -7.75 -1.96 -4.92
N GLY A 105 -8.23 -2.72 -3.93
CA GLY A 105 -9.22 -2.21 -2.98
C GLY A 105 -8.69 -1.03 -2.16
N THR A 106 -7.43 -1.09 -1.72
CA THR A 106 -6.76 0.02 -1.02
C THR A 106 -6.69 1.26 -1.90
N ILE A 107 -6.24 1.12 -3.15
CA ILE A 107 -6.12 2.23 -4.10
C ILE A 107 -7.51 2.85 -4.36
N ALA A 108 -8.52 2.01 -4.62
CA ALA A 108 -9.88 2.49 -4.85
C ALA A 108 -10.38 3.33 -3.68
N LEU A 109 -10.23 2.85 -2.44
CA LEU A 109 -10.67 3.59 -1.26
C LEU A 109 -9.86 4.87 -1.03
N MET A 110 -8.53 4.82 -1.16
CA MET A 110 -7.65 5.97 -0.93
C MET A 110 -7.72 7.05 -2.02
N VAL A 111 -8.20 6.72 -3.22
CA VAL A 111 -8.31 7.67 -4.34
C VAL A 111 -9.73 8.22 -4.47
N LEU A 112 -10.75 7.39 -4.29
CA LEU A 112 -12.14 7.84 -4.36
C LEU A 112 -12.53 8.64 -3.10
N GLN A 113 -11.94 8.31 -1.95
CA GLN A 113 -12.17 8.97 -0.66
C GLN A 113 -10.84 9.22 0.07
N PRO A 114 -10.05 10.20 -0.40
CA PRO A 114 -8.71 10.48 0.12
C PRO A 114 -8.68 11.04 1.54
#